data_AF-A0A074YHM2-F1
#
_entry.id   AF-A0A074YHM2-F1
#
_cell.length_a   1.000
_cell.length_b   1.000
_cell.length_c   1.000
_cell.angle_alpha   90.00
_cell.angle_beta   90.00
_cell.angle_gamma   90.00
#
_symmetry.space_group_name_H-M   'P 1'
#
loop_
_entity.id
_entity.type
_entity.pdbx_description
1 polymer ?
#
loop_
_entity_poly.entity_id
_entity_poly.type
_entity_poly.pdbx_seq_one_letter_code
_entity_poly.pdbx_strand_id
1 'polypeptide(L)'
;MASLTSRACLRQLPNHVQSISRRSFSATFRPNADVKKLGVIGAGQMGLGIALVAALRAQVPVTLVDNSQASIDKGLKFADKLLAKDVSKQRITQDEADAARQRLTPATDMGALSDVDMVIEAVPEIITLKTSIFSQLAKLAPSHAILATNTSSISITKIAAATTTDPTDLSAASRVVSTHFMNPVPIQKGVEIITGLQTSPETLTTAVEFCKRMGKIASVSQDSPGFLANRILMPYINEAVICLETGVGSKEDIDAIMKNGTNVPMGPLQLADFIGLDTCLSIMRVLHEELGDSKYRPSVLLTKMVDAGWLGKKSGKGFYDY
;
A
#
# COMPACT_ATOMS: atom_id res chain seq x y z
N MET A 1 46.95 -39.32 43.67
CA MET A 1 46.37 -38.23 44.49
C MET A 1 47.10 -36.94 44.16
N ALA A 2 46.39 -35.80 44.18
CA ALA A 2 46.81 -34.42 43.83
C ALA A 2 46.81 -34.14 42.30
N SER A 3 45.83 -33.39 41.78
CA SER A 3 45.55 -31.94 41.91
C SER A 3 46.33 -31.12 40.89
N LEU A 4 45.70 -30.80 39.75
CA LEU A 4 46.13 -29.73 38.85
C LEU A 4 44.97 -28.76 38.67
N THR A 5 45.14 -27.61 39.32
CA THR A 5 44.31 -26.42 39.29
C THR A 5 44.46 -25.70 37.95
N SER A 6 43.37 -25.53 37.22
CA SER A 6 43.32 -24.69 36.01
C SER A 6 43.21 -23.22 36.41
N ARG A 7 44.24 -22.42 36.09
CA ARG A 7 44.22 -20.96 36.19
C ARG A 7 43.53 -20.39 34.93
N ALA A 8 42.38 -19.78 35.13
CA ALA A 8 41.70 -18.99 34.11
C ALA A 8 42.51 -17.71 33.78
N CYS A 9 42.82 -17.51 32.51
CA CYS A 9 43.38 -16.27 31.97
C CYS A 9 42.22 -15.40 31.47
N LEU A 10 41.81 -14.41 32.27
CA LEU A 10 40.87 -13.36 31.86
C LEU A 10 41.61 -12.37 30.95
N ARG A 11 41.39 -12.45 29.64
CA ARG A 11 41.73 -11.37 28.70
C ARG A 11 40.58 -10.35 28.70
N GLN A 12 40.83 -9.16 29.24
CA GLN A 12 39.96 -8.00 29.10
C GLN A 12 39.97 -7.51 27.64
N LEU A 13 38.78 -7.36 27.04
CA LEU A 13 38.58 -6.68 25.76
C LEU A 13 38.41 -5.17 26.00
N PRO A 14 39.03 -4.29 25.21
CA PRO A 14 38.84 -2.84 25.36
C PRO A 14 37.48 -2.39 24.82
N ASN A 15 36.71 -1.72 25.68
CA ASN A 15 35.49 -1.01 25.34
C ASN A 15 35.83 0.27 24.56
N HIS A 16 35.70 0.24 23.23
CA HIS A 16 35.60 1.44 22.41
C HIS A 16 34.28 1.42 21.61
N VAL A 17 33.21 1.85 22.28
CA VAL A 17 32.01 2.34 21.59
C VAL A 17 32.23 3.84 21.38
N GLN A 18 32.65 4.23 20.17
CA GLN A 18 32.62 5.64 19.78
C GLN A 18 31.16 6.09 19.74
N SER A 19 30.81 7.08 20.56
CA SER A 19 29.48 7.67 20.56
C SER A 19 29.28 8.45 19.26
N ILE A 20 28.31 8.03 18.46
CA ILE A 20 27.82 8.81 17.33
C ILE A 20 27.10 10.02 17.92
N SER A 21 27.75 11.17 17.91
CA SER A 21 27.16 12.46 18.21
C SER A 21 25.98 12.71 17.26
N ARG A 22 24.76 12.52 17.75
CA ARG A 22 23.54 12.94 17.04
C ARG A 22 23.53 14.46 17.03
N ARG A 23 23.86 15.06 15.88
CA ARG A 23 23.55 16.47 15.62
C ARG A 23 22.04 16.63 15.63
N SER A 24 21.51 17.19 16.71
CA SER A 24 20.13 17.65 16.79
C SER A 24 19.98 18.87 15.90
N PHE A 25 19.42 18.67 14.70
CA PHE A 25 18.85 19.76 13.94
C PHE A 25 17.65 20.28 14.72
N SER A 26 17.68 21.56 15.09
CA SER A 26 16.52 22.28 15.61
C SER A 26 15.47 22.35 14.51
N ALA A 27 14.63 21.33 14.42
CA ALA A 27 13.42 21.39 13.62
C ALA A 27 12.45 22.31 14.34
N THR A 28 12.18 23.46 13.76
CA THR A 28 11.03 24.27 14.16
C THR A 28 9.79 23.41 13.95
N PHE A 29 9.16 22.97 15.04
CA PHE A 29 7.93 22.20 15.01
C PHE A 29 6.84 23.07 14.38
N ARG A 30 6.60 22.89 13.07
CA ARG A 30 5.42 23.43 12.41
C ARG A 30 4.25 22.53 12.78
N PRO A 31 3.10 23.07 13.21
CA PRO A 31 1.92 22.25 13.48
C PRO A 31 1.54 21.47 12.23
N ASN A 32 1.14 20.21 12.40
CA ASN A 32 0.70 19.34 11.30
C ASN A 32 -0.39 20.02 10.47
N ALA A 33 -0.32 19.88 9.13
CA ALA A 33 -1.36 20.38 8.26
C ALA A 33 -2.61 19.51 8.42
N ASP A 34 -3.73 20.08 8.86
CA ASP A 34 -4.98 19.34 9.01
C ASP A 34 -5.63 19.13 7.63
N VAL A 35 -5.86 17.87 7.25
CA VAL A 35 -6.53 17.51 5.99
C VAL A 35 -8.04 17.66 6.16
N LYS A 36 -8.62 18.69 5.56
CA LYS A 36 -10.05 19.01 5.64
C LYS A 36 -10.81 18.70 4.35
N LYS A 37 -10.12 18.68 3.21
CA LYS A 37 -10.67 18.29 1.89
C LYS A 37 -9.74 17.30 1.20
N LEU A 38 -10.32 16.22 0.69
CA LEU A 38 -9.58 15.16 0.00
C LEU A 38 -9.92 15.14 -1.49
N GLY A 39 -8.91 15.03 -2.34
CA GLY A 39 -9.04 14.61 -3.73
C GLY A 39 -8.74 13.12 -3.87
N VAL A 40 -9.50 12.38 -4.67
CA VAL A 40 -9.18 11.01 -5.05
C VAL A 40 -9.21 10.88 -6.56
N ILE A 41 -8.14 10.40 -7.17
CA ILE A 41 -8.06 10.17 -8.62
C ILE A 41 -8.22 8.68 -8.91
N GLY A 42 -9.21 8.34 -9.73
CA GLY A 42 -9.61 6.97 -10.06
C GLY A 42 -10.90 6.58 -9.34
N ALA A 43 -11.98 6.33 -10.10
CA ALA A 43 -13.27 5.85 -9.60
C ALA A 43 -13.39 4.31 -9.62
N GLY A 44 -12.28 3.61 -9.82
CA GLY A 44 -12.20 2.15 -9.69
C GLY A 44 -12.39 1.66 -8.26
N GLN A 45 -12.24 0.35 -8.06
CA GLN A 45 -12.50 -0.30 -6.76
C GLN A 45 -11.69 0.32 -5.60
N MET A 46 -10.40 0.60 -5.82
CA MET A 46 -9.53 1.17 -4.78
C MET A 46 -9.87 2.62 -4.49
N GLY A 47 -9.88 3.50 -5.50
CA GLY A 47 -10.13 4.93 -5.30
C GLY A 47 -11.52 5.20 -4.72
N LEU A 48 -12.57 4.55 -5.20
CA LEU A 48 -13.89 4.66 -4.59
C LEU A 48 -13.90 4.16 -3.14
N GLY A 49 -13.23 3.05 -2.84
CA GLY A 49 -13.12 2.53 -1.48
C GLY A 49 -12.43 3.52 -0.54
N ILE A 50 -11.36 4.17 -1.01
CA ILE A 50 -10.65 5.23 -0.28
C ILE A 50 -11.57 6.43 -0.05
N ALA A 51 -12.25 6.90 -1.10
CA ALA A 51 -13.16 8.04 -1.03
C ALA A 51 -14.31 7.80 -0.02
N LEU A 52 -14.94 6.62 -0.07
CA LEU A 52 -16.00 6.25 0.86
C LEU A 52 -15.53 6.19 2.30
N VAL A 53 -14.36 5.57 2.55
CA VAL A 53 -13.82 5.48 3.90
C VAL A 53 -13.46 6.87 4.45
N ALA A 54 -12.90 7.74 3.61
CA ALA A 54 -12.61 9.12 4.01
C ALA A 54 -13.90 9.89 4.35
N ALA A 55 -14.93 9.79 3.51
CA ALA A 55 -16.22 10.44 3.73
C ALA A 55 -16.94 9.93 4.98
N LEU A 56 -16.89 8.61 5.26
CA LEU A 56 -17.53 7.99 6.42
C LEU A 56 -16.77 8.24 7.74
N ARG A 57 -15.45 8.05 7.73
CA ARG A 57 -14.65 7.98 8.95
C ARG A 57 -13.92 9.28 9.27
N ALA A 58 -13.26 9.87 8.27
CA ALA A 58 -12.59 11.16 8.45
C ALA A 58 -13.56 12.35 8.33
N GLN A 59 -14.77 12.12 7.79
CA GLN A 59 -15.88 13.07 7.65
C GLN A 59 -15.53 14.34 6.86
N VAL A 60 -14.62 14.21 5.89
CA VAL A 60 -14.19 15.30 5.01
C VAL A 60 -14.92 15.26 3.66
N PRO A 61 -15.16 16.40 3.01
CA PRO A 61 -15.53 16.43 1.60
C PRO A 61 -14.48 15.73 0.74
N VAL A 62 -14.94 14.94 -0.24
CA VAL A 62 -14.09 14.20 -1.15
C VAL A 62 -14.46 14.49 -2.60
N THR A 63 -13.52 15.06 -3.35
CA THR A 63 -13.65 15.20 -4.81
C THR A 63 -13.14 13.91 -5.47
N LEU A 64 -14.04 13.14 -6.10
CA LEU A 64 -13.71 11.91 -6.81
C LEU A 64 -13.56 12.21 -8.31
N VAL A 65 -12.33 12.10 -8.81
CA VAL A 65 -11.97 12.41 -10.20
C VAL A 65 -11.73 11.14 -10.99
N ASP A 66 -12.33 11.03 -12.18
CA ASP A 66 -11.99 10.01 -13.17
C ASP A 66 -12.19 10.59 -14.59
N ASN A 67 -11.39 10.19 -15.56
CA ASN A 67 -11.50 10.73 -16.92
C ASN A 67 -12.74 10.22 -17.68
N SER A 68 -13.46 9.25 -17.10
CA SER A 68 -14.63 8.63 -17.69
C SER A 68 -15.86 8.84 -16.81
N GLN A 69 -16.86 9.55 -17.34
CA GLN A 69 -18.15 9.70 -16.66
C GLN A 69 -18.78 8.33 -16.36
N ALA A 70 -18.60 7.35 -17.25
CA ALA A 70 -19.09 5.99 -17.04
C ALA A 70 -18.41 5.30 -15.84
N SER A 71 -17.12 5.55 -15.61
CA SER A 71 -16.39 5.06 -14.44
C SER A 71 -16.93 5.68 -13.15
N ILE A 72 -17.16 7.00 -13.16
CA ILE A 72 -17.76 7.74 -12.04
C ILE A 72 -19.14 7.17 -11.70
N ASP A 73 -20.03 7.07 -12.69
CA ASP A 73 -21.40 6.60 -12.48
C ASP A 73 -21.42 5.16 -11.94
N LYS A 74 -20.56 4.30 -12.48
CA LYS A 74 -20.38 2.93 -11.98
C LYS A 74 -19.86 2.92 -10.55
N GLY A 75 -18.88 3.77 -10.24
CA GLY A 75 -18.32 3.92 -8.90
C GLY A 75 -19.37 4.39 -7.90
N LEU A 76 -20.11 5.45 -8.20
CA LEU A 76 -21.17 5.97 -7.33
C LEU A 76 -22.29 4.95 -7.10
N LYS A 77 -22.74 4.24 -8.15
CA LYS A 77 -23.71 3.13 -7.98
C LYS A 77 -23.17 2.03 -7.06
N PHE A 78 -21.87 1.73 -7.12
CA PHE A 78 -21.26 0.75 -6.24
C PHE A 78 -21.13 1.28 -4.80
N ALA A 79 -20.84 2.56 -4.62
CA ALA A 79 -20.89 3.23 -3.32
C ALA A 79 -22.26 3.12 -2.67
N ASP A 80 -23.33 3.43 -3.40
CA ASP A 80 -24.70 3.35 -2.90
C ASP A 80 -25.03 1.93 -2.42
N LYS A 81 -24.60 0.91 -3.17
CA LYS A 81 -24.74 -0.51 -2.78
C LYS A 81 -23.95 -0.86 -1.51
N LEU A 82 -22.72 -0.37 -1.38
CA LEU A 82 -21.90 -0.62 -0.19
C LEU A 82 -22.51 0.02 1.06
N LEU A 83 -22.95 1.27 0.94
CA LEU A 83 -23.62 1.99 2.03
C LEU A 83 -24.92 1.29 2.44
N ALA A 84 -25.79 0.95 1.50
CA ALA A 84 -27.04 0.22 1.77
C ALA A 84 -26.78 -1.13 2.46
N LYS A 85 -25.72 -1.84 2.06
CA LYS A 85 -25.32 -3.11 2.69
C LYS A 85 -24.82 -2.92 4.13
N ASP A 86 -24.10 -1.84 4.42
CA ASP A 86 -23.64 -1.58 5.78
C ASP A 86 -24.80 -1.10 6.68
N VAL A 87 -25.76 -0.34 6.15
CA VAL A 87 -27.03 0.00 6.84
C VAL A 87 -27.84 -1.27 7.12
N SER A 88 -28.03 -2.15 6.14
CA SER A 88 -28.81 -3.39 6.32
C SER A 88 -28.16 -4.34 7.35
N LYS A 89 -26.84 -4.24 7.52
CA LYS A 89 -26.08 -4.98 8.54
C LYS A 89 -25.94 -4.23 9.87
N GLN A 90 -26.60 -3.09 10.02
CA GLN A 90 -26.57 -2.24 11.22
C GLN A 90 -25.15 -1.84 11.64
N ARG A 91 -24.25 -1.70 10.66
CA ARG A 91 -22.86 -1.24 10.90
C ARG A 91 -22.75 0.28 10.94
N ILE A 92 -23.68 0.96 10.27
CA ILE A 92 -23.87 2.41 10.22
C ILE A 92 -25.39 2.71 10.18
N THR A 93 -25.77 3.93 10.53
CA THR A 93 -27.16 4.42 10.38
C THR A 93 -27.43 4.92 8.95
N GLN A 94 -28.71 5.10 8.61
CA GLN A 94 -29.09 5.71 7.33
C GLN A 94 -28.56 7.16 7.23
N ASP A 95 -28.64 7.94 8.30
CA ASP A 95 -28.14 9.32 8.33
C ASP A 95 -26.63 9.38 8.10
N GLU A 96 -25.86 8.45 8.68
CA GLU A 96 -24.41 8.35 8.44
C GLU A 96 -24.10 8.02 6.98
N ALA A 97 -24.87 7.11 6.38
CA ALA A 97 -24.73 6.74 4.98
C ALA A 97 -25.02 7.93 4.04
N ASP A 98 -26.14 8.62 4.28
CA ASP A 98 -26.56 9.77 3.49
C ASP A 98 -25.55 10.92 3.61
N ALA A 99 -25.08 11.22 4.83
CA ALA A 99 -24.06 12.23 5.05
C ALA A 99 -22.73 11.89 4.37
N ALA A 100 -22.30 10.62 4.38
CA ALA A 100 -21.10 10.20 3.67
C ALA A 100 -21.27 10.34 2.15
N ARG A 101 -22.44 9.97 1.62
CA ARG A 101 -22.73 10.08 0.19
C ARG A 101 -22.76 11.54 -0.29
N GLN A 102 -23.29 12.45 0.52
CA GLN A 102 -23.33 13.89 0.25
C GLN A 102 -21.94 14.55 0.25
N ARG A 103 -20.96 13.97 0.96
CA ARG A 103 -19.57 14.45 0.94
C ARG A 103 -18.82 14.10 -0.33
N LEU A 104 -19.35 13.21 -1.19
CA LEU A 104 -18.70 12.80 -2.44
C LEU A 104 -19.13 13.71 -3.60
N THR A 105 -18.18 14.46 -4.14
CA THR A 105 -18.36 15.31 -5.33
C THR A 105 -17.65 14.67 -6.52
N PRO A 106 -18.39 14.16 -7.53
CA PRO A 106 -17.76 13.65 -8.74
C PRO A 106 -17.24 14.78 -9.63
N ALA A 107 -16.13 14.55 -10.31
CA ALA A 107 -15.61 15.43 -11.34
C ALA A 107 -14.88 14.64 -12.44
N THR A 108 -14.91 15.12 -13.68
CA THR A 108 -14.18 14.50 -14.80
C THR A 108 -12.87 15.20 -15.14
N ASP A 109 -12.59 16.31 -14.47
CA ASP A 109 -11.43 17.15 -14.71
C ASP A 109 -10.58 17.30 -13.44
N MET A 110 -9.26 17.23 -13.59
CA MET A 110 -8.31 17.34 -12.48
C MET A 110 -8.22 18.76 -11.90
N GLY A 111 -8.67 19.78 -12.61
CA GLY A 111 -8.78 21.14 -12.11
C GLY A 111 -9.70 21.27 -10.90
N ALA A 112 -10.62 20.32 -10.70
CA ALA A 112 -11.46 20.23 -9.48
C ALA A 112 -10.66 19.96 -8.19
N LEU A 113 -9.34 19.70 -8.30
CA LEU A 113 -8.43 19.46 -7.18
C LEU A 113 -7.67 20.71 -6.73
N SER A 114 -8.01 21.90 -7.22
CA SER A 114 -7.30 23.15 -6.91
C SER A 114 -7.52 23.69 -5.49
N ASP A 115 -8.38 23.05 -4.68
CA ASP A 115 -8.77 23.49 -3.33
C ASP A 115 -8.84 22.31 -2.35
N VAL A 116 -7.96 21.32 -2.51
CA VAL A 116 -7.85 20.17 -1.60
C VAL A 116 -6.58 20.25 -0.74
N ASP A 117 -6.59 19.60 0.42
CA ASP A 117 -5.43 19.54 1.32
C ASP A 117 -4.60 18.26 1.11
N MET A 118 -5.19 17.25 0.47
CA MET A 118 -4.52 16.01 0.12
C MET A 118 -5.16 15.43 -1.14
N VAL A 119 -4.36 14.83 -2.00
CA VAL A 119 -4.81 14.01 -3.14
C VAL A 119 -4.33 12.58 -2.92
N ILE A 120 -5.17 11.58 -3.19
CA ILE A 120 -4.77 10.16 -3.27
C ILE A 120 -5.07 9.65 -4.67
N GLU A 121 -4.01 9.36 -5.42
CA GLU A 121 -4.08 8.75 -6.75
C GLU A 121 -4.21 7.23 -6.64
N ALA A 122 -5.23 6.65 -7.28
CA ALA A 122 -5.55 5.22 -7.28
C ALA A 122 -6.00 4.73 -8.67
N VAL A 123 -5.26 5.13 -9.71
CA VAL A 123 -5.40 4.72 -11.11
C VAL A 123 -4.59 3.45 -11.42
N PRO A 124 -4.70 2.85 -12.62
CA PRO A 124 -3.95 1.65 -12.98
C PRO A 124 -2.43 1.77 -12.77
N GLU A 125 -1.79 0.64 -12.48
CA GLU A 125 -0.37 0.52 -12.12
C GLU A 125 0.55 0.69 -13.35
N ILE A 126 0.50 1.87 -13.98
CA ILE A 126 1.30 2.23 -15.16
C ILE A 126 2.19 3.42 -14.80
N ILE A 127 3.52 3.22 -14.83
CA ILE A 127 4.50 4.24 -14.42
C ILE A 127 4.33 5.55 -15.17
N THR A 128 4.19 5.51 -16.49
CA THR A 128 4.08 6.72 -17.33
C THR A 128 2.79 7.50 -17.03
N LEU A 129 1.70 6.80 -16.72
CA LEU A 129 0.44 7.42 -16.32
C LEU A 129 0.58 8.11 -14.95
N LYS A 130 1.09 7.40 -13.95
CA LYS A 130 1.23 7.97 -12.59
C LYS A 130 2.21 9.15 -12.57
N THR A 131 3.37 9.04 -13.21
CA THR A 131 4.34 10.14 -13.30
C THR A 131 3.77 11.36 -14.02
N SER A 132 2.99 11.18 -15.09
CA SER A 132 2.25 12.26 -15.76
C SER A 132 1.23 12.94 -14.82
N ILE A 133 0.44 12.16 -14.08
CA ILE A 133 -0.52 12.68 -13.10
C ILE A 133 0.18 13.53 -12.04
N PHE A 134 1.30 13.04 -11.49
CA PHE A 134 2.06 13.77 -10.46
C PHE A 134 2.71 15.06 -10.99
N SER A 135 3.18 15.06 -12.23
CA SER A 135 3.66 16.28 -12.90
C SER A 135 2.55 17.33 -13.06
N GLN A 136 1.32 16.90 -13.33
CA GLN A 136 0.15 17.80 -13.42
C GLN A 136 -0.29 18.28 -12.03
N LEU A 137 -0.35 17.39 -11.04
CA LEU A 137 -0.70 17.72 -9.65
C LEU A 137 0.26 18.73 -9.03
N ALA A 138 1.56 18.65 -9.35
CA ALA A 138 2.54 19.62 -8.89
C ALA A 138 2.19 21.07 -9.27
N LYS A 139 1.48 21.25 -10.39
CA LYS A 139 1.05 22.55 -10.93
C LYS A 139 -0.35 22.95 -10.48
N LEU A 140 -1.28 21.99 -10.44
CA LEU A 140 -2.71 22.24 -10.22
C LEU A 140 -3.10 22.25 -8.74
N ALA A 141 -2.54 21.34 -7.93
CA ALA A 141 -2.91 21.23 -6.53
C ALA A 141 -2.26 22.37 -5.73
N PRO A 142 -2.93 22.87 -4.67
CA PRO A 142 -2.36 23.88 -3.78
C PRO A 142 -0.95 23.50 -3.31
N SER A 143 -0.07 24.48 -3.12
CA SER A 143 1.33 24.23 -2.73
C SER A 143 1.46 23.53 -1.38
N HIS A 144 0.45 23.63 -0.51
CA HIS A 144 0.40 22.93 0.78
C HIS A 144 -0.15 21.50 0.69
N ALA A 145 -0.80 21.13 -0.41
CA ALA A 145 -1.53 19.87 -0.50
C ALA A 145 -0.59 18.66 -0.57
N ILE A 146 -0.88 17.59 0.18
CA ILE A 146 -0.11 16.34 0.05
C ILE A 146 -0.50 15.59 -1.21
N LEU A 147 0.49 15.06 -1.93
CA LEU A 147 0.30 14.30 -3.15
C LEU A 147 0.59 12.82 -2.86
N ALA A 148 -0.44 12.03 -2.61
CA ALA A 148 -0.30 10.62 -2.28
C ALA A 148 -0.66 9.70 -3.45
N THR A 149 -0.03 8.53 -3.52
CA THR A 149 -0.37 7.46 -4.47
C THR A 149 -0.71 6.17 -3.71
N ASN A 150 -1.69 5.41 -4.17
CA ASN A 150 -2.02 4.05 -3.73
C ASN A 150 -1.36 3.03 -4.68
N THR A 151 -0.04 3.11 -4.82
CA THR A 151 0.76 2.15 -5.59
C THR A 151 1.16 0.96 -4.73
N SER A 152 1.28 -0.23 -5.34
CA SER A 152 1.69 -1.45 -4.65
C SER A 152 3.13 -1.86 -4.94
N SER A 153 3.75 -1.24 -5.95
CA SER A 153 5.06 -1.67 -6.47
C SER A 153 5.94 -0.57 -7.04
N ILE A 154 5.36 0.53 -7.52
CA ILE A 154 6.12 1.60 -8.17
C ILE A 154 6.86 2.43 -7.11
N SER A 155 8.15 2.71 -7.36
CA SER A 155 8.99 3.53 -6.48
C SER A 155 8.41 4.93 -6.27
N ILE A 156 8.30 5.31 -5.00
CA ILE A 156 7.80 6.62 -4.57
C ILE A 156 8.79 7.71 -4.92
N THR A 157 10.08 7.41 -4.84
CA THR A 157 11.17 8.31 -5.26
C THR A 157 11.07 8.65 -6.74
N LYS A 158 10.77 7.65 -7.60
CA LYS A 158 10.54 7.86 -9.04
C LYS A 158 9.29 8.72 -9.30
N ILE A 159 8.20 8.49 -8.57
CA ILE A 159 6.97 9.29 -8.70
C ILE A 159 7.20 10.74 -8.23
N ALA A 160 7.87 10.92 -7.09
CA ALA A 160 8.20 12.24 -6.55
C ALA A 160 9.12 13.04 -7.47
N ALA A 161 10.10 12.38 -8.11
CA ALA A 161 10.97 13.06 -9.07
C ALA A 161 10.22 13.62 -10.30
N ALA A 162 9.07 13.05 -10.66
CA ALA A 162 8.29 13.51 -11.80
C ALA A 162 7.54 14.84 -11.57
N THR A 163 7.50 15.34 -10.33
CA THR A 163 6.82 16.61 -10.01
C THR A 163 7.57 17.85 -10.48
N THR A 164 8.84 17.72 -10.87
CA THR A 164 9.71 18.83 -11.27
C THR A 164 10.69 18.40 -12.36
N THR A 165 11.17 19.36 -13.14
CA THR A 165 12.31 19.16 -14.06
C THR A 165 13.64 19.54 -13.41
N ASP A 166 13.63 20.26 -12.29
CA ASP A 166 14.81 20.62 -11.50
C ASP A 166 14.94 19.67 -10.29
N PRO A 167 15.94 18.79 -10.24
CA PRO A 167 16.09 17.82 -9.15
C PRO A 167 16.38 18.46 -7.78
N THR A 168 16.71 19.76 -7.73
CA THR A 168 16.94 20.50 -6.48
C THR A 168 15.69 21.20 -5.96
N ASP A 169 14.64 21.32 -6.79
CA ASP A 169 13.36 21.87 -6.36
C ASP A 169 12.52 20.81 -5.63
N LEU A 170 12.53 20.90 -4.30
CA LEU A 170 11.77 20.00 -3.42
C LEU A 170 10.36 20.52 -3.10
N SER A 171 9.92 21.65 -3.66
CA SER A 171 8.63 22.26 -3.31
C SER A 171 7.43 21.33 -3.51
N ALA A 172 7.43 20.56 -4.60
CA ALA A 172 6.42 19.54 -4.88
C ALA A 172 6.87 18.12 -4.51
N ALA A 173 8.14 17.76 -4.73
CA ALA A 173 8.61 16.40 -4.48
C ALA A 173 8.58 16.03 -2.99
N SER A 174 8.78 17.01 -2.09
CA SER A 174 8.78 16.77 -0.64
C SER A 174 7.40 16.49 -0.04
N ARG A 175 6.33 16.86 -0.75
CA ARG A 175 4.94 16.58 -0.37
C ARG A 175 4.37 15.33 -1.04
N VAL A 176 5.21 14.51 -1.69
CA VAL A 176 4.82 13.23 -2.28
C VAL A 176 5.02 12.08 -1.28
N VAL A 177 4.05 11.18 -1.18
CA VAL A 177 4.08 10.00 -0.30
C VAL A 177 3.24 8.86 -0.89
N SER A 178 3.38 7.63 -0.39
CA SER A 178 2.43 6.55 -0.68
C SER A 178 1.45 6.34 0.46
N THR A 179 0.19 6.03 0.12
CA THR A 179 -0.83 5.52 1.03
C THR A 179 -1.36 4.20 0.47
N HIS A 180 -0.59 3.12 0.62
CA HIS A 180 -0.93 1.81 0.09
C HIS A 180 -2.00 1.13 0.97
N PHE A 181 -3.27 1.28 0.58
CA PHE A 181 -4.42 0.66 1.20
C PHE A 181 -4.56 -0.81 0.76
N MET A 182 -5.00 -1.65 1.70
CA MET A 182 -5.24 -3.06 1.43
C MET A 182 -6.66 -3.31 0.92
N ASN A 183 -6.82 -4.18 -0.07
CA ASN A 183 -8.11 -4.55 -0.62
C ASN A 183 -8.82 -5.62 0.24
N PRO A 184 -10.15 -5.53 0.50
CA PRO A 184 -11.04 -4.39 0.26
C PRO A 184 -10.85 -3.25 1.26
N VAL A 185 -10.74 -2.02 0.74
CA VAL A 185 -10.41 -0.82 1.54
C VAL A 185 -11.37 -0.58 2.71
N PRO A 186 -12.71 -0.73 2.60
CA PRO A 186 -13.59 -0.51 3.76
C PRO A 186 -13.42 -1.52 4.90
N ILE A 187 -12.90 -2.71 4.60
CA ILE A 187 -12.81 -3.83 5.56
C ILE A 187 -11.42 -3.89 6.18
N GLN A 188 -10.37 -3.76 5.35
CA GLN A 188 -9.00 -3.89 5.82
C GLN A 188 -8.58 -2.70 6.68
N LYS A 189 -7.99 -2.99 7.84
CA LYS A 189 -7.52 -1.96 8.78
C LYS A 189 -6.14 -1.43 8.43
N GLY A 190 -5.30 -2.26 7.83
CA GLY A 190 -3.92 -1.89 7.49
C GLY A 190 -3.85 -0.90 6.34
N VAL A 191 -2.95 0.07 6.47
CA VAL A 191 -2.46 0.92 5.39
C VAL A 191 -0.96 1.06 5.57
N GLU A 192 -0.22 0.99 4.47
CA GLU A 192 1.22 1.22 4.48
C GLU A 192 1.52 2.62 3.95
N ILE A 193 2.32 3.39 4.71
CA ILE A 193 2.74 4.74 4.36
C ILE A 193 4.21 4.68 3.98
N ILE A 194 4.51 4.94 2.70
CA ILE A 194 5.86 4.78 2.17
C ILE A 194 6.45 6.15 1.82
N THR A 195 7.62 6.45 2.36
CA THR A 195 8.37 7.67 2.06
C THR A 195 9.35 7.45 0.92
N GLY A 196 9.29 8.30 -0.10
CA GLY A 196 10.37 8.45 -1.08
C GLY A 196 11.53 9.23 -0.49
N LEU A 197 12.66 9.27 -1.21
CA LEU A 197 13.85 9.99 -0.77
C LEU A 197 13.58 11.48 -0.46
N GLN A 198 12.66 12.07 -1.21
CA GLN A 198 12.31 13.50 -1.12
C GLN A 198 11.30 13.81 -0.01
N THR A 199 10.50 12.81 0.43
CA THR A 199 9.35 13.03 1.30
C THR A 199 9.74 13.69 2.62
N SER A 200 9.07 14.78 2.97
CA SER A 200 9.34 15.50 4.21
C SER A 200 8.77 14.79 5.44
N PRO A 201 9.37 14.98 6.63
CA PRO A 201 8.82 14.46 7.88
C PRO A 201 7.40 14.95 8.18
N GLU A 202 7.06 16.17 7.79
CA GLU A 202 5.73 16.78 7.96
C GLU A 202 4.69 16.09 7.09
N THR A 203 5.05 15.76 5.84
CA THR A 203 4.22 15.02 4.90
C THR A 203 3.91 13.62 5.44
N LEU A 204 4.93 12.91 5.93
CA LEU A 204 4.76 11.61 6.57
C LEU A 204 3.81 11.70 7.77
N THR A 205 4.07 12.65 8.67
CA THR A 205 3.27 12.82 9.89
C THR A 205 1.81 13.10 9.55
N THR A 206 1.56 14.01 8.62
CA THR A 206 0.20 14.37 8.19
C THR A 206 -0.51 13.20 7.52
N ALA A 207 0.17 12.44 6.64
CA ALA A 207 -0.41 11.26 5.99
C ALA A 207 -0.78 10.16 7.00
N VAL A 208 0.07 9.94 8.01
CA VAL A 208 -0.19 9.00 9.11
C VAL A 208 -1.42 9.43 9.91
N GLU A 209 -1.49 10.70 10.33
CA GLU A 209 -2.62 11.20 11.11
C GLU A 209 -3.93 11.17 10.32
N PHE A 210 -3.90 11.52 9.03
CA PHE A 210 -5.10 11.44 8.19
C PHE A 210 -5.57 9.99 8.02
N CYS A 211 -4.66 9.03 7.79
CA CYS A 211 -5.00 7.62 7.72
C CYS A 211 -5.58 7.08 9.04
N LYS A 212 -5.08 7.55 10.20
CA LYS A 212 -5.68 7.23 11.51
C LYS A 212 -7.11 7.77 11.63
N ARG A 213 -7.36 9.01 11.19
CA ARG A 213 -8.72 9.59 11.12
C ARG A 213 -9.65 8.77 10.23
N MET A 214 -9.14 8.15 9.18
CA MET A 214 -9.87 7.19 8.34
C MET A 214 -10.13 5.83 9.03
N GLY A 215 -9.72 5.64 10.29
CA GLY A 215 -9.85 4.38 11.02
C GLY A 215 -8.85 3.31 10.58
N LYS A 216 -7.73 3.71 9.95
CA LYS A 216 -6.66 2.80 9.54
C LYS A 216 -5.54 2.73 10.56
N ILE A 217 -4.83 1.60 10.52
CA ILE A 217 -3.61 1.35 11.27
C ILE A 217 -2.45 1.52 10.30
N ALA A 218 -1.76 2.64 10.42
CA ALA A 218 -0.62 2.98 9.56
C ALA A 218 0.63 2.21 9.98
N SER A 219 1.29 1.57 9.02
CA SER A 219 2.68 1.09 9.14
C SER A 219 3.56 1.92 8.21
N VAL A 220 4.74 2.34 8.68
CA VAL A 220 5.64 3.21 7.91
C VAL A 220 6.80 2.41 7.35
N SER A 221 7.13 2.64 6.08
CA SER A 221 8.29 2.03 5.44
C SER A 221 9.01 3.01 4.51
N GLN A 222 10.25 2.64 4.17
CA GLN A 222 11.04 3.35 3.17
C GLN A 222 10.71 2.81 1.78
N ASP A 223 10.92 3.65 0.76
CA ASP A 223 10.78 3.26 -0.64
C ASP A 223 11.77 2.14 -1.00
N SER A 224 11.26 0.91 -1.02
CA SER A 224 12.00 -0.31 -1.32
C SER A 224 11.09 -1.28 -2.08
N PRO A 225 11.62 -2.13 -2.99
CA PRO A 225 10.80 -3.05 -3.77
C PRO A 225 9.88 -3.90 -2.89
N GLY A 226 8.56 -3.83 -3.13
CA GLY A 226 7.52 -4.54 -2.38
C GLY A 226 7.23 -4.00 -0.96
N PHE A 227 7.85 -2.89 -0.58
CA PHE A 227 7.63 -2.20 0.70
C PHE A 227 7.77 -3.15 1.91
N LEU A 228 6.84 -3.18 2.86
CA LEU A 228 6.81 -4.17 3.95
C LEU A 228 5.93 -5.36 3.58
N ALA A 229 4.67 -5.09 3.23
CA ALA A 229 3.67 -6.15 3.12
C ALA A 229 4.03 -7.17 2.04
N ASN A 230 4.22 -6.71 0.80
CA ASN A 230 4.52 -7.59 -0.33
C ASN A 230 5.92 -8.19 -0.23
N ARG A 231 6.88 -7.45 0.35
CA ARG A 231 8.26 -7.90 0.56
C ARG A 231 8.40 -9.09 1.50
N ILE A 232 7.41 -9.30 2.38
CA ILE A 232 7.31 -10.43 3.30
C ILE A 232 6.33 -11.48 2.76
N LEU A 233 5.13 -11.04 2.33
CA LEU A 233 4.05 -11.93 1.94
C LEU A 233 4.35 -12.70 0.65
N MET A 234 4.91 -12.05 -0.37
CA MET A 234 5.13 -12.71 -1.66
C MET A 234 6.18 -13.83 -1.59
N PRO A 235 7.35 -13.65 -0.92
CA PRO A 235 8.27 -14.75 -0.69
C PRO A 235 7.66 -15.89 0.14
N TYR A 236 6.82 -15.58 1.14
CA TYR A 236 6.10 -16.60 1.92
C TYR A 236 5.17 -17.45 1.05
N ILE A 237 4.37 -16.80 0.19
CA ILE A 237 3.51 -17.51 -0.77
C ILE A 237 4.37 -18.31 -1.75
N ASN A 238 5.41 -17.70 -2.31
CA ASN A 238 6.29 -18.35 -3.29
C ASN A 238 6.97 -19.59 -2.70
N GLU A 239 7.38 -19.56 -1.43
CA GLU A 239 7.93 -20.73 -0.74
C GLU A 239 6.91 -21.86 -0.61
N ALA A 240 5.63 -21.54 -0.33
CA ALA A 240 4.57 -22.54 -0.33
C ALA A 240 4.39 -23.19 -1.71
N VAL A 241 4.51 -22.40 -2.80
CA VAL A 241 4.49 -22.95 -4.16
C VAL A 241 5.71 -23.84 -4.43
N ILE A 242 6.90 -23.48 -3.93
CA ILE A 242 8.12 -24.30 -4.04
C ILE A 242 7.95 -25.63 -3.29
N CYS A 243 7.38 -25.62 -2.09
CA CYS A 243 7.06 -26.84 -1.33
C CYS A 243 6.14 -27.77 -2.12
N LEU A 244 5.13 -27.22 -2.79
CA LEU A 244 4.24 -27.99 -3.67
C LEU A 244 4.98 -28.51 -4.91
N GLU A 245 5.77 -27.66 -5.56
CA GLU A 245 6.55 -27.97 -6.76
C GLU A 245 7.56 -29.11 -6.52
N THR A 246 8.19 -29.12 -5.36
CA THR A 246 9.23 -30.10 -4.96
C THR A 246 8.67 -31.33 -4.25
N GLY A 247 7.35 -31.41 -4.05
CA GLY A 247 6.69 -32.57 -3.46
C GLY A 247 6.87 -32.72 -1.95
N VAL A 248 7.12 -31.62 -1.22
CA VAL A 248 7.22 -31.62 0.26
C VAL A 248 5.87 -31.99 0.90
N GLY A 249 4.76 -31.58 0.29
CA GLY A 249 3.41 -31.88 0.75
C GLY A 249 2.35 -31.61 -0.31
N SER A 250 1.15 -32.13 -0.07
CA SER A 250 -0.03 -31.82 -0.90
C SER A 250 -0.45 -30.35 -0.73
N LYS A 251 -1.17 -29.79 -1.71
CA LYS A 251 -1.70 -28.42 -1.59
C LYS A 251 -2.64 -28.27 -0.38
N GLU A 252 -3.44 -29.30 -0.09
CA GLU A 252 -4.32 -29.36 1.06
C GLU A 252 -3.55 -29.33 2.38
N ASP A 253 -2.49 -30.13 2.50
CA ASP A 253 -1.69 -30.20 3.73
C ASP A 253 -0.89 -28.93 3.96
N ILE A 254 -0.32 -28.33 2.90
CA ILE A 254 0.40 -27.05 2.97
C ILE A 254 -0.53 -25.95 3.50
N ASP A 255 -1.73 -25.81 2.95
CA ASP A 255 -2.67 -24.81 3.41
C ASP A 255 -3.21 -25.13 4.81
N ALA A 256 -3.48 -26.41 5.12
CA ALA A 256 -3.99 -26.82 6.41
C ALA A 256 -2.98 -26.60 7.53
N ILE A 257 -1.69 -26.93 7.34
CA ILE A 257 -0.68 -26.73 8.38
C ILE A 257 -0.42 -25.25 8.64
N MET A 258 -0.41 -24.41 7.58
CA MET A 258 -0.26 -22.98 7.77
C MET A 258 -1.47 -22.42 8.51
N LYS A 259 -2.69 -22.74 8.09
CA LYS A 259 -3.92 -22.26 8.72
C LYS A 259 -4.04 -22.70 10.19
N ASN A 260 -3.90 -24.00 10.46
CA ASN A 260 -4.19 -24.56 11.78
C ASN A 260 -2.97 -24.56 12.70
N GLY A 261 -1.75 -24.66 12.16
CA GLY A 261 -0.51 -24.68 12.93
C GLY A 261 0.08 -23.30 13.22
N THR A 262 -0.11 -22.33 12.32
CA THR A 262 0.42 -20.95 12.50
C THR A 262 -0.67 -19.90 12.69
N ASN A 263 -1.94 -20.33 12.67
CA ASN A 263 -3.11 -19.49 12.92
C ASN A 263 -3.31 -18.34 11.91
N VAL A 264 -2.83 -18.51 10.67
CA VAL A 264 -3.20 -17.60 9.57
C VAL A 264 -4.64 -17.90 9.12
N PRO A 265 -5.45 -16.90 8.75
CA PRO A 265 -6.87 -17.12 8.44
C PRO A 265 -7.12 -17.92 7.16
N MET A 266 -6.14 -17.93 6.25
CA MET A 266 -6.19 -18.58 4.95
C MET A 266 -4.81 -19.14 4.62
N GLY A 267 -4.76 -20.35 4.09
CA GLY A 267 -3.51 -20.97 3.65
C GLY A 267 -2.86 -20.20 2.49
N PRO A 268 -1.54 -20.26 2.33
CA PRO A 268 -0.81 -19.46 1.34
C PRO A 268 -1.21 -19.74 -0.11
N LEU A 269 -1.54 -20.98 -0.48
CA LEU A 269 -1.91 -21.34 -1.85
C LEU A 269 -3.31 -20.84 -2.17
N GLN A 270 -4.27 -21.06 -1.28
CA GLN A 270 -5.62 -20.48 -1.41
C GLN A 270 -5.55 -18.95 -1.42
N LEU A 271 -4.72 -18.34 -0.57
CA LEU A 271 -4.53 -16.89 -0.58
C LEU A 271 -3.98 -16.38 -1.92
N ALA A 272 -3.01 -17.09 -2.50
CA ALA A 272 -2.49 -16.78 -3.83
C ALA A 272 -3.60 -16.80 -4.89
N ASP A 273 -4.49 -17.80 -4.86
CA ASP A 273 -5.63 -17.88 -5.79
C ASP A 273 -6.62 -16.72 -5.63
N PHE A 274 -6.78 -16.17 -4.42
CA PHE A 274 -7.61 -15.00 -4.17
C PHE A 274 -6.95 -13.69 -4.60
N ILE A 275 -5.62 -13.59 -4.49
CA ILE A 275 -4.83 -12.44 -4.97
C ILE A 275 -4.77 -12.44 -6.51
N GLY A 276 -4.63 -13.62 -7.10
CA GLY A 276 -4.36 -13.84 -8.51
C GLY A 276 -2.89 -14.19 -8.76
N LEU A 277 -2.66 -15.32 -9.42
CA LEU A 277 -1.31 -15.87 -9.59
C LEU A 277 -0.41 -15.01 -10.48
N ASP A 278 -0.99 -14.32 -11.47
CA ASP A 278 -0.30 -13.32 -12.30
C ASP A 278 0.17 -12.12 -11.47
N THR A 279 -0.65 -11.65 -10.52
CA THR A 279 -0.25 -10.58 -9.58
C THR A 279 0.90 -11.06 -8.70
N CYS A 280 0.79 -12.26 -8.11
CA CYS A 280 1.87 -12.86 -7.30
C CYS A 280 3.17 -12.97 -8.09
N LEU A 281 3.11 -13.50 -9.31
CA LEU A 281 4.26 -13.65 -10.19
C LEU A 281 4.87 -12.29 -10.57
N SER A 282 4.03 -11.31 -10.92
CA SER A 282 4.48 -9.96 -11.27
C SER A 282 5.25 -9.32 -10.11
N ILE A 283 4.75 -9.43 -8.89
CA ILE A 283 5.44 -8.85 -7.72
C ILE A 283 6.74 -9.62 -7.43
N MET A 284 6.75 -10.95 -7.52
CA MET A 284 7.99 -11.73 -7.35
C MET A 284 9.06 -11.35 -8.38
N ARG A 285 8.67 -11.08 -9.65
CA ARG A 285 9.60 -10.57 -10.67
C ARG A 285 10.16 -9.19 -10.30
N VAL A 286 9.31 -8.26 -9.87
CA VAL A 286 9.77 -6.95 -9.38
C VAL A 286 10.76 -7.09 -8.22
N LEU A 287 10.46 -7.95 -7.24
CA LEU A 287 11.36 -8.21 -6.12
C LEU A 287 12.70 -8.79 -6.61
N HIS A 288 12.67 -9.74 -7.53
CA HIS A 288 13.88 -10.37 -8.08
C HIS A 288 14.75 -9.38 -8.87
N GLU A 289 14.12 -8.59 -9.76
CA GLU A 289 14.82 -7.66 -10.64
C GLU A 289 15.39 -6.47 -9.87
N GLU A 290 14.58 -5.81 -9.04
CA GLU A 290 15.00 -4.57 -8.36
C GLU A 290 15.91 -4.82 -7.15
N LEU A 291 15.87 -6.01 -6.54
CA LEU A 291 16.80 -6.38 -5.45
C LEU A 291 18.04 -7.10 -5.97
N GLY A 292 18.00 -7.68 -7.17
CA GLY A 292 19.11 -8.42 -7.78
C GLY A 292 19.54 -9.67 -7.00
N ASP A 293 18.64 -10.24 -6.18
CA ASP A 293 18.95 -11.37 -5.30
C ASP A 293 18.12 -12.60 -5.65
N SER A 294 18.80 -13.70 -5.97
CA SER A 294 18.22 -15.01 -6.30
C SER A 294 17.30 -15.60 -5.23
N LYS A 295 17.36 -15.08 -4.00
CA LYS A 295 16.37 -15.35 -2.94
C LYS A 295 14.93 -15.05 -3.40
N TYR A 296 14.74 -14.05 -4.26
CA TYR A 296 13.43 -13.62 -4.75
C TYR A 296 13.04 -14.27 -6.08
N ARG A 297 13.74 -15.33 -6.52
CA ARG A 297 13.36 -16.01 -7.76
C ARG A 297 11.92 -16.55 -7.66
N PRO A 298 11.05 -16.30 -8.67
CA PRO A 298 9.72 -16.89 -8.69
C PRO A 298 9.83 -18.41 -8.86
N SER A 299 8.90 -19.16 -8.26
CA SER A 299 8.73 -20.60 -8.50
C SER A 299 8.48 -20.87 -9.99
N VAL A 300 9.01 -21.99 -10.49
CA VAL A 300 8.77 -22.41 -11.88
C VAL A 300 7.32 -22.87 -12.03
N LEU A 301 6.76 -23.54 -11.02
CA LEU A 301 5.34 -23.91 -11.01
C LEU A 301 4.43 -22.67 -11.08
N LEU A 302 4.71 -21.63 -10.29
CA LEU A 302 3.95 -20.38 -10.35
C LEU A 302 3.96 -19.77 -11.77
N THR A 303 5.14 -19.75 -12.40
CA THR A 303 5.29 -19.26 -13.79
C THR A 303 4.44 -20.08 -14.76
N LYS A 304 4.54 -21.42 -14.71
CA LYS A 304 3.78 -22.33 -15.57
C LYS A 304 2.26 -22.20 -15.41
N MET A 305 1.78 -22.00 -14.18
CA MET A 305 0.35 -21.83 -13.93
C MET A 305 -0.18 -20.53 -14.52
N VAL A 306 0.60 -19.44 -14.44
CA VAL A 306 0.26 -18.18 -15.08
C VAL A 306 0.28 -18.31 -16.61
N ASP A 307 1.29 -18.97 -17.17
CA ASP A 307 1.39 -19.22 -18.62
C ASP A 307 0.21 -20.08 -19.13
N ALA A 308 -0.31 -20.98 -18.30
CA ALA A 308 -1.50 -21.79 -18.59
C ALA A 308 -2.83 -21.04 -18.42
N GLY A 309 -2.80 -19.78 -17.97
CA GLY A 309 -4.01 -18.99 -17.69
C GLY A 309 -4.75 -19.40 -16.42
N TRP A 310 -4.11 -20.16 -15.52
CA TRP A 310 -4.70 -20.56 -14.24
C TRP A 310 -4.40 -19.49 -13.20
N LEU A 311 -5.19 -18.41 -13.23
CA LEU A 311 -4.96 -17.20 -12.45
C LEU A 311 -5.67 -17.20 -11.08
N GLY A 312 -6.15 -18.35 -10.62
CA GLY A 312 -6.88 -18.49 -9.37
C GLY A 312 -8.38 -18.23 -9.52
N LYS A 313 -8.98 -17.64 -8.49
CA LYS A 313 -10.43 -17.46 -8.40
C LYS A 313 -11.02 -16.66 -9.56
N LYS A 314 -10.27 -15.69 -10.10
CA LYS A 314 -10.75 -14.83 -11.20
C LYS A 314 -10.87 -15.55 -12.55
N SER A 315 -10.18 -16.67 -12.73
CA SER A 315 -10.25 -17.52 -13.93
C SER A 315 -10.97 -18.84 -13.69
N GLY A 316 -11.54 -19.06 -12.50
CA GLY A 316 -12.18 -20.32 -12.10
C GLY A 316 -11.21 -21.47 -11.80
N LYS A 317 -9.89 -21.24 -11.90
CA LYS A 317 -8.86 -22.27 -11.73
C LYS A 317 -7.51 -21.68 -11.34
N GLY A 318 -6.90 -22.24 -10.30
CA GLY A 318 -5.54 -21.96 -9.84
C GLY A 318 -4.95 -23.20 -9.16
N PHE A 319 -4.52 -23.09 -7.91
CA PHE A 319 -4.20 -24.27 -7.09
C PHE A 319 -5.48 -25.07 -6.78
N TYR A 320 -6.61 -24.37 -6.62
CA TYR A 320 -7.93 -24.95 -6.45
C TYR A 320 -8.84 -24.65 -7.67
N ASP A 321 -9.93 -25.40 -7.78
CA ASP A 321 -11.00 -25.16 -8.75
C ASP A 321 -12.13 -24.34 -8.08
N TYR A 322 -12.71 -23.37 -8.81
CA TYR A 322 -13.68 -22.38 -8.28
C TYR A 322 -14.95 -22.24 -9.12
#